data_AF-A0A831RS28-F1
#
_entry.id   AF-A0A831RS28-F1
#
_cell.length_a   1.000
_cell.length_b   1.000
_cell.length_c   1.000
_cell.angle_alpha   90.00
_cell.angle_beta   90.00
_cell.angle_gamma   90.00
#
_symmetry.space_group_name_H-M   'P 1'
#
loop_
_entity.id
_entity.type
_entity.pdbx_description
1 polymer ?
#
loop_
_entity_poly.entity_id
_entity_poly.type
_entity_poly.pdbx_seq_one_letter_code
_entity_poly.pdbx_strand_id
1 'polypeptide(L)'
;MTMRPLLPALLLLLLLLAGCQTQPLHPQGGSDLQRWLEQELVPYLARQLSSHPRFRGEPVALVAMQGDEIQPDIDELSDALRRQLQDALLEQPGVTLPWEPATAGLSHHRRRARPDCRAGSRARYYIGLQFTPLADGSHRLSVRLLDPGQGEWVAGFGRHWQGRLSGREQRALSRRHPDETLRGLRPLPFAGDQLDRAAEYLANNLGCLLQQRGEERLRVQLAPVPDGPPLLGTIRALLDNNLSRFGQLAVTDDPGRADLLLRLEAQPVAPGLYQVWTGLVRRRDGDHLNGLDTPVYVRATGAGMAKVTERAGAPRIETLALTPDPAGWCAGDACYQARIRTRGEGELFLLAHTAGNGVVRLTPGCQLQRGPAEDGGRGYRMRGLALQPAGHSTLYAILVQGDAARSRLRRHLEQLPAGCEGGTGGGLDGPALDRWLTGLDRLLAGEGARLQWQARRTP
;
A
#
# COMPACT_ATOMS: atom_id res chain seq x y z
N MET A 1 64.43 4.50 -1.25
CA MET A 1 63.28 3.56 -1.23
C MET A 1 62.06 4.32 -1.71
N THR A 2 61.44 3.80 -2.77
CA THR A 2 60.49 4.46 -3.66
C THR A 2 59.06 4.46 -3.09
N MET A 3 58.44 5.64 -2.99
CA MET A 3 57.02 5.78 -2.63
C MET A 3 56.14 5.34 -3.80
N ARG A 4 55.27 4.35 -3.54
CA ARG A 4 54.31 3.77 -4.49
C ARG A 4 53.12 4.71 -4.78
N PRO A 5 52.56 4.71 -6.00
CA PRO A 5 51.40 5.51 -6.37
C PRO A 5 50.10 4.76 -6.05
N LEU A 6 49.48 5.03 -4.89
CA LEU A 6 48.19 4.45 -4.51
C LEU A 6 46.98 5.39 -4.75
N LEU A 7 47.22 6.65 -5.12
CA LEU A 7 46.15 7.61 -5.35
C LEU A 7 45.26 7.37 -6.60
N PRO A 8 45.78 6.95 -7.78
CA PRO A 8 44.93 6.88 -8.97
C PRO A 8 43.94 5.70 -8.94
N ALA A 9 44.25 4.63 -8.22
CA ALA A 9 43.36 3.47 -8.06
C ALA A 9 42.17 3.78 -7.13
N LEU A 10 42.37 4.63 -6.11
CA LEU A 10 41.30 5.02 -5.19
C LEU A 10 40.28 5.97 -5.86
N LEU A 11 40.75 6.84 -6.76
CA LEU A 11 39.87 7.77 -7.50
C LEU A 11 38.97 7.06 -8.52
N LEU A 12 39.49 6.01 -9.19
CA LEU A 12 38.72 5.21 -10.15
C LEU A 12 37.62 4.37 -9.45
N LEU A 13 37.88 3.89 -8.24
CA LEU A 13 36.91 3.12 -7.44
C LEU A 13 35.76 4.00 -6.92
N LEU A 14 36.03 5.27 -6.61
CA LEU A 14 35.02 6.25 -6.19
C LEU A 14 34.07 6.66 -7.34
N LEU A 15 34.54 6.69 -8.58
CA LEU A 15 33.71 7.00 -9.76
C LEU A 15 32.76 5.85 -10.13
N LEU A 16 33.12 4.59 -9.85
CA LEU A 16 32.26 3.43 -10.11
C LEU A 16 31.15 3.24 -9.06
N LEU A 17 31.26 3.85 -7.87
CA LEU A 17 30.26 3.77 -6.81
C LEU A 17 29.17 4.86 -6.89
N ALA A 18 29.28 5.81 -7.81
CA ALA A 18 28.35 6.95 -7.92
C ALA A 18 27.18 6.76 -8.92
N GLY A 19 27.14 5.68 -9.71
CA GLY A 19 26.27 5.61 -10.89
C GLY A 19 25.15 4.57 -10.83
N CYS A 20 24.17 4.73 -9.95
CA CYS A 20 22.79 4.20 -10.11
C CYS A 20 21.88 4.72 -8.98
N GLN A 21 21.86 6.03 -8.74
CA GLN A 21 20.72 6.62 -8.05
C GLN A 21 19.67 6.94 -9.12
N THR A 22 18.54 6.23 -9.07
CA THR A 22 17.31 6.63 -9.77
C THR A 22 16.85 7.95 -9.15
N GLN A 23 17.39 9.06 -9.65
CA GLN A 23 16.88 10.38 -9.32
C GLN A 23 15.42 10.45 -9.77
N PRO A 24 14.49 10.90 -8.92
CA PRO A 24 13.14 11.18 -9.35
C PRO A 24 13.20 12.13 -10.54
N LEU A 25 12.38 11.84 -11.55
CA LEU A 25 12.27 12.67 -12.75
C LEU A 25 11.62 14.00 -12.33
N HIS A 26 12.44 14.96 -11.88
CA HIS A 26 12.07 16.36 -12.00
C HIS A 26 12.32 16.73 -13.47
N PRO A 27 11.27 17.04 -14.25
CA PRO A 27 11.47 17.79 -15.49
C PRO A 27 12.29 19.02 -15.11
N GLN A 28 13.47 19.18 -15.71
CA GLN A 28 14.35 20.30 -15.36
C GLN A 28 13.58 21.60 -15.62
N GLY A 29 13.67 22.57 -14.70
CA GLY A 29 13.02 23.89 -14.74
C GLY A 29 13.47 24.78 -15.91
N GLY A 30 13.41 24.26 -17.14
CA GLY A 30 13.93 24.89 -18.35
C GLY A 30 13.45 24.29 -19.67
N SER A 31 12.73 23.15 -19.68
CA SER A 31 12.10 22.68 -20.91
C SER A 31 10.90 23.56 -21.30
N ASP A 32 10.58 23.59 -22.60
CA ASP A 32 9.44 24.36 -23.11
C ASP A 32 8.10 23.87 -22.51
N LEU A 33 7.94 22.54 -22.43
CA LEU A 33 6.81 21.89 -21.78
C LEU A 33 6.69 22.28 -20.29
N GLN A 34 7.82 22.30 -19.57
CA GLN A 34 7.83 22.67 -18.15
C GLN A 34 7.43 24.13 -17.94
N ARG A 35 7.94 25.04 -18.78
CA ARG A 35 7.57 26.45 -18.72
C ARG A 35 6.08 26.65 -18.96
N TRP A 36 5.53 25.96 -19.95
CA TRP A 36 4.09 25.98 -20.24
C TRP A 36 3.26 25.42 -19.08
N LEU A 37 3.70 24.33 -18.46
CA LEU A 37 3.04 23.74 -17.30
C LEU A 37 2.90 24.75 -16.15
N GLU A 38 4.01 25.39 -15.78
CA GLU A 38 4.08 26.30 -14.64
C GLU A 38 3.41 27.65 -14.92
N GLN A 39 3.58 28.20 -16.11
CA GLN A 39 3.13 29.56 -16.44
C GLN A 39 1.70 29.59 -16.99
N GLU A 40 1.23 28.51 -17.61
CA GLU A 40 -0.08 28.47 -18.25
C GLU A 40 -1.02 27.45 -17.62
N LEU A 41 -0.62 26.18 -17.55
CA LEU A 41 -1.54 25.10 -17.17
C LEU A 41 -1.91 25.17 -15.68
N VAL A 42 -0.94 25.28 -14.78
CA VAL A 42 -1.19 25.35 -13.33
C VAL A 42 -2.09 26.54 -12.97
N PRO A 43 -1.80 27.80 -13.38
CA PRO A 43 -2.67 28.93 -13.10
C PRO A 43 -4.06 28.83 -13.75
N TYR A 44 -4.16 28.15 -14.90
CA TYR A 44 -5.45 27.88 -15.52
C TYR A 44 -6.28 26.91 -14.66
N LEU A 45 -5.73 25.74 -14.32
CA LEU A 45 -6.43 24.72 -13.53
C LEU A 45 -6.80 25.25 -12.15
N ALA A 46 -5.89 25.94 -11.46
CA ALA A 46 -6.15 26.54 -10.16
C ALA A 46 -7.36 27.49 -10.20
N ARG A 47 -7.45 28.37 -11.21
CA ARG A 47 -8.59 29.29 -11.38
C ARG A 47 -9.89 28.56 -11.73
N GLN A 48 -9.85 27.61 -12.67
CA GLN A 48 -11.04 26.86 -13.05
C GLN A 48 -11.60 26.07 -11.87
N LEU A 49 -10.74 25.36 -11.13
CA LEU A 49 -11.18 24.48 -10.05
C LEU A 49 -11.58 25.23 -8.78
N SER A 50 -10.96 26.38 -8.47
CA SER A 50 -11.29 27.15 -7.27
C SER A 50 -12.47 28.10 -7.44
N SER A 51 -12.69 28.63 -8.65
CA SER A 51 -13.58 29.78 -8.85
C SER A 51 -14.79 29.48 -9.74
N HIS A 52 -14.72 28.48 -10.62
CA HIS A 52 -15.82 28.20 -11.54
C HIS A 52 -17.00 27.54 -10.79
N PRO A 53 -18.25 28.04 -10.94
CA PRO A 53 -19.40 27.52 -10.20
C PRO A 53 -19.65 26.01 -10.35
N ARG A 54 -19.33 25.46 -11.53
CA ARG A 54 -19.45 24.02 -11.81
C ARG A 54 -18.43 23.14 -11.07
N PHE A 55 -17.23 23.67 -10.76
CA PHE A 55 -16.09 22.85 -10.29
C PHE A 55 -15.66 23.17 -8.87
N ARG A 56 -16.03 24.34 -8.34
CA ARG A 56 -15.62 24.78 -7.00
C ARG A 56 -16.10 23.80 -5.94
N GLY A 57 -15.15 23.24 -5.19
CA GLY A 57 -15.42 22.26 -4.14
C GLY A 57 -15.73 20.84 -4.63
N GLU A 58 -15.77 20.62 -5.96
CA GLU A 58 -15.97 19.30 -6.53
C GLU A 58 -14.65 18.53 -6.57
N PRO A 59 -14.64 17.23 -6.23
CA PRO A 59 -13.43 16.42 -6.29
C PRO A 59 -13.02 16.09 -7.72
N VAL A 60 -11.76 16.33 -8.06
CA VAL A 60 -11.22 16.11 -9.40
C VAL A 60 -9.96 15.24 -9.37
N ALA A 61 -9.96 14.14 -10.14
CA ALA A 61 -8.79 13.27 -10.31
C ALA A 61 -7.98 13.66 -11.55
N LEU A 62 -6.66 13.47 -11.51
CA LEU A 62 -5.76 13.62 -12.66
C LEU A 62 -5.37 12.23 -13.18
N VAL A 63 -5.61 11.97 -14.47
CA VAL A 63 -5.45 10.63 -15.06
C VAL A 63 -4.81 10.67 -16.44
N ALA A 64 -4.15 9.58 -16.82
CA ALA A 64 -3.75 9.37 -18.21
C ALA A 64 -4.96 8.98 -19.06
N MET A 65 -5.07 9.56 -20.26
CA MET A 65 -6.20 9.28 -21.17
C MET A 65 -5.75 8.97 -22.60
N GLN A 66 -6.56 8.16 -23.28
CA GLN A 66 -6.48 7.93 -24.71
C GLN A 66 -7.88 8.02 -25.30
N GLY A 67 -8.12 9.07 -26.08
CA GLY A 67 -9.50 9.41 -26.46
C GLY A 67 -10.32 9.66 -25.19
N ASP A 68 -11.48 9.04 -25.08
CA ASP A 68 -12.43 9.25 -23.98
C ASP A 68 -12.24 8.22 -22.85
N GLU A 69 -11.19 7.39 -22.92
CA GLU A 69 -10.93 6.31 -21.99
C GLU A 69 -9.78 6.61 -21.02
N ILE A 70 -10.05 6.41 -19.73
CA ILE A 70 -9.03 6.41 -18.67
C ILE A 70 -8.13 5.20 -18.87
N GLN A 71 -6.83 5.45 -18.98
CA GLN A 71 -5.85 4.40 -19.23
C GLN A 71 -5.36 3.78 -17.91
N PRO A 72 -5.27 2.43 -17.82
CA PRO A 72 -4.76 1.76 -16.63
C PRO A 72 -3.23 1.84 -16.49
N ASP A 73 -2.54 2.17 -17.57
CA ASP A 73 -1.11 2.41 -17.62
C ASP A 73 -0.83 3.89 -17.89
N ILE A 74 0.23 4.39 -17.28
CA ILE A 74 0.73 5.76 -17.44
C ILE A 74 2.21 5.72 -17.82
N ASP A 75 2.64 6.65 -18.67
CA ASP A 75 4.05 6.84 -18.96
C ASP A 75 4.73 7.73 -17.90
N GLU A 76 6.04 7.55 -17.72
CA GLU A 76 6.79 8.29 -16.69
C GLU A 76 6.74 9.81 -16.86
N LEU A 77 6.55 10.32 -18.09
CA LEU A 77 6.43 11.76 -18.32
C LEU A 77 5.07 12.27 -17.83
N SER A 78 3.97 11.64 -18.25
CA SER A 78 2.61 11.96 -17.80
C SER A 78 2.46 11.81 -16.29
N ASP A 79 3.09 10.79 -15.70
CA ASP A 79 3.09 10.57 -14.24
C ASP A 79 3.87 11.67 -13.49
N ALA A 80 5.01 12.11 -14.02
CA ALA A 80 5.75 13.24 -13.46
C ALA A 80 4.96 14.56 -13.54
N LEU A 81 4.34 14.85 -14.69
CA LEU A 81 3.49 16.04 -14.87
C LEU A 81 2.29 16.01 -13.93
N ARG A 82 1.64 14.84 -13.78
CA ARG A 82 0.52 14.66 -12.85
C ARG A 82 0.93 14.99 -11.42
N ARG A 83 2.04 14.43 -10.92
CA ARG A 83 2.53 14.70 -9.56
C ARG A 83 2.75 16.19 -9.34
N GLN A 84 3.39 16.87 -10.29
CA GLN A 84 3.61 18.30 -10.19
C GLN A 84 2.30 19.10 -10.20
N LEU A 85 1.33 18.71 -11.01
CA LEU A 85 -0.01 19.31 -10.99
C LEU A 85 -0.73 19.08 -9.67
N GLN A 86 -0.67 17.87 -9.13
CA GLN A 86 -1.26 17.54 -7.82
C GLN A 86 -0.64 18.41 -6.72
N ASP A 87 0.69 18.45 -6.63
CA ASP A 87 1.40 19.25 -5.64
C ASP A 87 1.00 20.73 -5.73
N ALA A 88 0.98 21.30 -6.94
CA ALA A 88 0.60 22.69 -7.15
C ALA A 88 -0.88 22.98 -6.81
N LEU A 89 -1.78 22.03 -7.08
CA LEU A 89 -3.22 22.17 -6.83
C LEU A 89 -3.60 21.93 -5.36
N LEU A 90 -2.85 21.09 -4.65
CA LEU A 90 -3.05 20.85 -3.21
C LEU A 90 -2.83 22.12 -2.38
N GLU A 91 -1.99 23.03 -2.85
CA GLU A 91 -1.75 24.33 -2.21
C GLU A 91 -2.86 25.37 -2.50
N GLN A 92 -3.82 25.07 -3.39
CA GLN A 92 -4.84 26.02 -3.82
C GLN A 92 -6.13 25.93 -2.98
N PRO A 93 -6.53 27.01 -2.28
CA PRO A 93 -7.81 27.04 -1.58
C PRO A 93 -9.00 26.81 -2.52
N GLY A 94 -9.94 25.96 -2.10
CA GLY A 94 -11.16 25.67 -2.86
C GLY A 94 -11.03 24.60 -3.95
N VAL A 95 -9.82 24.07 -4.16
CA VAL A 95 -9.61 22.88 -5.00
C VAL A 95 -9.71 21.63 -4.12
N THR A 96 -10.49 20.65 -4.57
CA THR A 96 -10.63 19.36 -3.89
C THR A 96 -10.06 18.27 -4.80
N LEU A 97 -8.99 17.60 -4.36
CA LEU A 97 -8.50 16.39 -4.99
C LEU A 97 -9.04 15.18 -4.21
N PRO A 98 -9.50 14.12 -4.89
CA PRO A 98 -9.89 12.89 -4.21
C PRO A 98 -8.70 12.40 -3.38
N TRP A 99 -9.00 11.77 -2.25
CA TRP A 99 -7.99 11.03 -1.53
C TRP A 99 -7.53 9.89 -2.44
N GLU A 100 -6.33 10.04 -2.99
CA GLU A 100 -5.64 8.93 -3.58
C GLU A 100 -5.19 8.07 -2.41
N PRO A 101 -5.46 6.76 -2.40
CA PRO A 101 -4.69 5.83 -1.61
C PRO A 101 -3.30 5.91 -2.23
N ALA A 102 -2.56 6.95 -1.85
CA ALA A 102 -1.16 7.00 -2.09
C ALA A 102 -0.66 5.64 -1.63
N THR A 103 0.21 5.07 -2.44
CA THR A 103 1.20 4.10 -2.05
C THR A 103 2.11 4.65 -0.93
N ALA A 104 1.55 5.40 0.03
CA ALA A 104 2.09 5.61 1.35
C ALA A 104 2.32 4.21 1.90
N GLY A 105 3.56 3.76 1.78
CA GLY A 105 4.01 2.51 2.33
C GLY A 105 3.46 2.41 3.74
N LEU A 106 2.84 1.25 4.01
CA LEU A 106 2.34 0.84 5.31
C LEU A 106 3.25 1.37 6.41
N SER A 107 2.85 2.46 7.08
CA SER A 107 3.59 2.92 8.25
C SER A 107 3.38 1.90 9.36
N HIS A 108 4.47 1.35 9.87
CA HIS A 108 4.41 0.40 10.97
C HIS A 108 3.61 1.00 12.16
N HIS A 109 2.54 0.29 12.55
CA HIS A 109 1.61 0.31 13.69
C HIS A 109 1.99 0.98 15.04
N ARG A 110 3.12 1.68 15.18
CA ARG A 110 3.58 2.28 16.44
C ARG A 110 3.25 3.73 16.65
N ARG A 111 2.89 4.44 15.60
CA ARG A 111 2.11 5.65 15.80
C ARG A 111 0.66 5.19 15.80
N ARG A 112 -0.07 5.48 16.87
CA ARG A 112 -1.51 5.77 16.75
C ARG A 112 -1.67 7.04 15.90
N ALA A 113 -1.07 7.04 14.72
CA ALA A 113 -1.34 8.03 13.72
C ALA A 113 -2.82 7.79 13.46
N ARG A 114 -3.64 8.79 13.82
CA ARG A 114 -4.90 8.96 13.13
C ARG A 114 -4.54 8.78 11.66
N PRO A 115 -5.17 7.83 10.95
CA PRO A 115 -4.95 7.73 9.52
C PRO A 115 -5.13 9.16 8.96
N ASP A 116 -4.27 9.57 8.03
CA ASP A 116 -4.41 10.89 7.38
C ASP A 116 -5.64 10.82 6.48
N CYS A 117 -6.80 10.82 7.14
CA CYS A 117 -8.12 10.83 6.58
C CYS A 117 -8.42 12.25 6.12
N ARG A 118 -7.58 12.76 5.21
CA ARG A 118 -7.99 13.89 4.36
C ARG A 118 -9.30 13.47 3.71
N ALA A 119 -10.24 14.41 3.63
CA ALA A 119 -11.59 14.15 3.16
C ALA A 119 -11.58 13.55 1.74
N GLY A 120 -11.53 12.23 1.66
CA GLY A 120 -11.54 11.48 0.41
C GLY A 120 -12.93 11.44 -0.14
N SER A 121 -13.24 12.37 -1.03
CA SER A 121 -14.43 12.27 -1.86
C SER A 121 -14.07 11.54 -3.16
N ARG A 122 -14.96 10.66 -3.62
CA ARG A 122 -14.82 10.01 -4.93
C ARG A 122 -14.74 11.09 -6.00
N ALA A 123 -13.80 10.96 -6.94
CA ALA A 123 -13.67 11.90 -8.05
C ALA A 123 -15.02 12.07 -8.78
N ARG A 124 -15.49 13.32 -8.86
CA ARG A 124 -16.66 13.71 -9.64
C ARG A 124 -16.28 13.98 -11.09
N TYR A 125 -15.08 14.53 -11.29
CA TYR A 125 -14.51 14.86 -12.60
C TYR A 125 -13.12 14.23 -12.77
N TYR A 126 -12.72 14.01 -14.02
CA TYR A 126 -11.39 13.54 -14.38
C TYR A 126 -10.72 14.54 -15.31
N ILE A 127 -9.54 15.03 -14.95
CA ILE A 127 -8.67 15.79 -15.85
C ILE A 127 -7.72 14.81 -16.54
N GLY A 128 -7.94 14.62 -17.83
CA GLY A 128 -7.15 13.73 -18.67
C GLY A 128 -5.90 14.41 -19.23
N LEU A 129 -4.74 13.77 -19.08
CA LEU A 129 -3.50 14.11 -19.76
C LEU A 129 -3.29 13.15 -20.93
N GLN A 130 -3.11 13.70 -22.15
CA GLN A 130 -2.89 12.89 -23.35
C GLN A 130 -1.81 13.49 -24.23
N PHE A 131 -0.72 12.74 -24.44
CA PHE A 131 0.26 13.04 -25.49
C PHE A 131 -0.18 12.44 -26.84
N THR A 132 -0.07 13.22 -27.91
CA THR A 132 -0.31 12.79 -29.28
C THR A 132 0.90 13.17 -30.14
N PRO A 133 1.55 12.21 -30.82
CA PRO A 133 2.63 12.53 -31.76
C PRO A 133 2.06 13.25 -32.99
N LEU A 134 2.81 14.21 -33.52
CA LEU A 134 2.48 14.96 -34.72
C LEU A 134 3.43 14.58 -35.86
N ALA A 135 3.01 14.84 -37.10
CA ALA A 135 3.74 14.42 -38.31
C ALA A 135 5.14 15.04 -38.45
N ASP A 136 5.38 16.20 -37.84
CA ASP A 136 6.65 16.94 -37.85
C ASP A 136 7.63 16.50 -36.74
N GLY A 137 7.31 15.41 -36.03
CA GLY A 137 8.07 14.90 -34.90
C GLY A 137 7.86 15.67 -33.60
N SER A 138 7.02 16.71 -33.59
CA SER A 138 6.56 17.36 -32.36
C SER A 138 5.47 16.54 -31.67
N HIS A 139 5.13 16.91 -30.45
CA HIS A 139 4.06 16.28 -29.67
C HIS A 139 3.06 17.34 -29.24
N ARG A 140 1.80 16.94 -29.12
CA ARG A 140 0.75 17.71 -28.48
C ARG A 140 0.38 17.06 -27.15
N LEU A 141 0.50 17.81 -26.05
CA LEU A 141 -0.13 17.44 -24.78
C LEU A 141 -1.50 18.11 -24.73
N SER A 142 -2.57 17.31 -24.68
CA SER A 142 -3.93 17.79 -24.42
C SER A 142 -4.26 17.57 -22.95
N VAL A 143 -4.80 18.61 -22.30
CA VAL A 143 -5.37 18.53 -20.95
C VAL A 143 -6.83 18.95 -21.02
N ARG A 144 -7.73 18.02 -20.71
CA ARG A 144 -9.19 18.20 -20.85
C ARG A 144 -9.90 17.61 -19.64
N LEU A 145 -11.15 18.01 -19.40
CA LEU A 145 -11.93 17.52 -18.27
C LEU A 145 -13.12 16.69 -18.74
N LEU A 146 -13.17 15.44 -18.28
CA LEU A 146 -14.22 14.46 -18.52
C LEU A 146 -15.24 14.52 -17.37
N ASP A 147 -16.52 14.63 -17.72
CA ASP A 147 -17.63 14.41 -16.79
C ASP A 147 -18.13 12.97 -16.95
N PRO A 148 -17.79 12.04 -16.04
CA PRO A 148 -18.20 10.65 -16.13
C PRO A 148 -19.73 10.46 -15.99
N GLY A 149 -20.46 11.46 -15.48
CA GLY A 149 -21.92 11.42 -15.42
C GLY A 149 -22.57 11.67 -16.78
N GLN A 150 -21.88 12.39 -17.67
CA GLN A 150 -22.34 12.67 -19.04
C GLN A 150 -21.61 11.81 -20.08
N GLY A 151 -20.46 11.23 -19.73
CA GLY A 151 -19.61 10.46 -20.64
C GLY A 151 -18.92 11.33 -21.69
N GLU A 152 -18.85 12.65 -21.47
CA GLU A 152 -18.37 13.61 -22.46
C GLU A 152 -17.34 14.59 -21.89
N TRP A 153 -16.53 15.14 -22.79
CA TRP A 153 -15.63 16.25 -22.49
C TRP A 153 -16.41 17.52 -22.20
N VAL A 154 -16.02 18.23 -21.15
CA VAL A 154 -16.63 19.52 -20.82
C VAL A 154 -16.13 20.59 -21.78
N ALA A 155 -17.03 21.06 -22.65
CA ALA A 155 -16.76 22.14 -23.57
C ALA A 155 -16.24 23.40 -22.85
N GLY A 156 -15.22 24.05 -23.42
CA GLY A 156 -14.59 25.23 -22.83
C GLY A 156 -13.59 24.94 -21.69
N PHE A 157 -13.52 23.69 -21.20
CA PHE A 157 -12.47 23.27 -20.29
C PHE A 157 -11.33 22.58 -21.03
N GLY A 158 -10.15 23.16 -20.98
CA GLY A 158 -8.93 22.51 -21.42
C GLY A 158 -7.84 23.46 -21.87
N ARG A 159 -6.65 22.89 -21.97
CA ARG A 159 -5.44 23.54 -22.48
C ARG A 159 -4.66 22.52 -23.30
N HIS A 160 -3.85 23.01 -24.22
CA HIS A 160 -2.94 22.16 -24.96
C HIS A 160 -1.58 22.83 -25.10
N TRP A 161 -0.54 22.02 -25.06
CA TRP A 161 0.80 22.39 -25.44
C TRP A 161 1.16 21.68 -26.73
N GLN A 162 1.95 22.34 -27.57
CA GLN A 162 2.53 21.72 -28.76
C GLN A 162 4.00 22.13 -28.85
N GLY A 163 4.89 21.14 -28.94
CA GLY A 163 6.31 21.40 -29.06
C GLY A 163 7.12 20.13 -29.19
N ARG A 164 8.44 20.29 -29.29
CA ARG A 164 9.36 19.14 -29.34
C ARG A 164 9.77 18.74 -27.93
N LEU A 165 9.60 17.46 -27.62
CA LEU A 165 10.11 16.88 -26.38
C LEU A 165 11.63 16.77 -26.45
N SER A 166 12.31 17.06 -25.33
CA SER A 166 13.72 16.75 -25.17
C SER A 166 13.95 15.23 -25.21
N GLY A 167 15.19 14.81 -25.47
CA GLY A 167 15.52 13.37 -25.48
C GLY A 167 15.23 12.66 -24.15
N ARG A 168 15.23 13.39 -23.01
CA ARG A 168 14.84 12.83 -21.71
C ARG A 168 13.33 12.64 -21.61
N GLU A 169 12.56 13.65 -22.00
CA GLU A 169 11.09 13.60 -22.01
C GLU A 169 10.58 12.53 -22.98
N GLN A 170 11.19 12.40 -24.16
CA GLN A 170 10.83 11.37 -25.13
C GLN A 170 11.09 9.95 -24.60
N ARG A 171 12.21 9.73 -23.88
CA ARG A 171 12.45 8.46 -23.20
C ARG A 171 11.43 8.19 -22.09
N ALA A 172 11.11 9.20 -21.27
CA ALA A 172 10.11 9.06 -20.22
C ALA A 172 8.71 8.73 -20.80
N LEU A 173 8.31 9.38 -21.90
CA LEU A 173 7.05 9.11 -22.61
C LEU A 173 6.97 7.66 -23.14
N SER A 174 8.12 7.05 -23.48
CA SER A 174 8.17 5.66 -23.95
C SER A 174 8.12 4.61 -22.84
N ARG A 175 8.39 4.97 -21.58
CA ARG A 175 8.41 4.04 -20.44
C ARG A 175 7.08 4.07 -19.72
N ARG A 176 6.31 2.99 -19.85
CA ARG A 176 4.99 2.83 -19.24
C ARG A 176 5.01 1.89 -18.05
N HIS A 177 4.16 2.18 -17.08
CA HIS A 177 3.91 1.34 -15.92
C HIS A 177 2.42 1.43 -15.52
N PRO A 178 1.90 0.48 -14.74
CA PRO A 178 0.56 0.59 -14.18
C PRO A 178 0.42 1.88 -13.37
N ASP A 179 -0.72 2.55 -13.54
CA ASP A 179 -1.06 3.71 -12.75
C ASP A 179 -1.63 3.25 -11.40
N GLU A 180 -0.76 3.03 -10.42
CA GLU A 180 -1.16 2.49 -9.11
C GLU A 180 -2.20 3.35 -8.38
N THR A 181 -2.39 4.63 -8.74
CA THR A 181 -3.47 5.48 -8.19
C THR A 181 -4.87 5.00 -8.59
N LEU A 182 -4.98 4.29 -9.72
CA LEU A 182 -6.23 3.71 -10.22
C LEU A 182 -6.49 2.31 -9.65
N ARG A 183 -5.57 1.78 -8.84
CA ARG A 183 -5.66 0.38 -8.40
C ARG A 183 -6.89 0.18 -7.51
N GLY A 184 -7.67 -0.84 -7.83
CA GLY A 184 -8.96 -1.12 -7.21
C GLY A 184 -10.14 -0.49 -7.94
N LEU A 185 -9.92 0.36 -8.94
CA LEU A 185 -10.96 0.83 -9.85
C LEU A 185 -11.16 -0.14 -11.02
N ARG A 186 -12.26 0.01 -11.76
CA ARG A 186 -12.58 -0.87 -12.91
C ARG A 186 -11.47 -0.91 -13.98
N PRO A 187 -10.80 0.20 -14.34
CA PRO A 187 -9.70 0.16 -15.31
C PRO A 187 -8.49 -0.66 -14.81
N LEU A 188 -8.20 -0.61 -13.51
CA LEU A 188 -7.07 -1.31 -12.89
C LEU A 188 -7.52 -2.07 -11.63
N PRO A 189 -8.22 -3.20 -11.77
CA PRO A 189 -8.69 -3.96 -10.63
C PRO A 189 -7.52 -4.57 -9.85
N PHE A 190 -7.73 -4.87 -8.56
CA PHE A 190 -6.81 -5.73 -7.82
C PHE A 190 -6.74 -7.11 -8.47
N ALA A 191 -5.54 -7.63 -8.64
CA ALA A 191 -5.35 -9.01 -9.07
C ALA A 191 -5.63 -9.99 -7.93
N GLY A 192 -5.85 -11.26 -8.27
CA GLY A 192 -6.17 -12.31 -7.29
C GLY A 192 -5.04 -12.61 -6.28
N ASP A 193 -3.82 -12.17 -6.56
CA ASP A 193 -2.68 -12.20 -5.63
C ASP A 193 -2.54 -10.91 -4.79
N GLN A 194 -3.40 -9.91 -5.02
CA GLN A 194 -3.42 -8.61 -4.32
C GLN A 194 -4.65 -8.45 -3.39
N LEU A 195 -5.23 -9.56 -2.93
CA LEU A 195 -6.41 -9.53 -2.04
C LEU A 195 -6.12 -8.88 -0.68
N ASP A 196 -4.86 -8.90 -0.24
CA ASP A 196 -4.37 -8.18 0.92
C ASP A 196 -4.48 -6.67 0.73
N ARG A 197 -4.06 -6.16 -0.43
CA ARG A 197 -4.19 -4.74 -0.79
C ARG A 197 -5.65 -4.33 -0.96
N ALA A 198 -6.50 -5.19 -1.51
CA ALA A 198 -7.93 -4.95 -1.60
C ALA A 198 -8.58 -4.82 -0.22
N ALA A 199 -8.24 -5.71 0.72
CA ALA A 199 -8.73 -5.64 2.09
C ALA A 199 -8.20 -4.40 2.84
N GLU A 200 -6.96 -4.00 2.59
CA GLU A 200 -6.39 -2.77 3.15
C GLU A 200 -7.09 -1.52 2.62
N TYR A 201 -7.32 -1.45 1.31
CA TYR A 201 -8.07 -0.37 0.67
C TYR A 201 -9.46 -0.20 1.30
N LEU A 202 -10.19 -1.31 1.46
CA LEU A 202 -11.52 -1.29 2.09
C LEU A 202 -11.47 -0.83 3.55
N ALA A 203 -10.50 -1.32 4.33
CA ALA A 203 -10.34 -0.92 5.72
C ALA A 203 -10.03 0.58 5.88
N ASN A 204 -9.12 1.09 5.04
CA ASN A 204 -8.69 2.50 5.07
C ASN A 204 -9.83 3.45 4.75
N ASN A 205 -10.55 3.19 3.66
CA ASN A 205 -11.70 4.01 3.29
C ASN A 205 -12.79 3.96 4.37
N LEU A 206 -13.13 2.77 4.86
CA LEU A 206 -14.15 2.62 5.89
C LEU A 206 -13.78 3.34 7.19
N GLY A 207 -12.55 3.15 7.66
CA GLY A 207 -12.04 3.79 8.87
C GLY A 207 -12.03 5.31 8.77
N CYS A 208 -11.71 5.85 7.59
CA CYS A 208 -11.73 7.29 7.35
C CYS A 208 -13.13 7.88 7.24
N LEU A 209 -14.06 7.19 6.57
CA LEU A 209 -15.45 7.65 6.48
C LEU A 209 -16.13 7.65 7.87
N LEU A 210 -15.83 6.65 8.71
CA LEU A 210 -16.31 6.60 10.09
C LEU A 210 -15.70 7.73 10.95
N GLN A 211 -14.41 8.01 10.78
CA GLN A 211 -13.74 9.13 11.46
C GLN A 211 -14.37 10.48 11.13
N GLN A 212 -14.66 10.72 9.85
CA GLN A 212 -15.23 11.99 9.38
C GLN A 212 -16.64 12.25 9.89
N ARG A 213 -17.39 11.19 10.23
CA ARG A 213 -18.72 11.33 10.86
C ARG A 213 -18.66 11.66 12.36
N GLY A 214 -17.48 11.64 12.96
CA GLY A 214 -17.32 11.89 14.40
C GLY A 214 -17.78 10.74 15.29
N GLU A 215 -17.91 9.53 14.73
CA GLU A 215 -18.29 8.34 15.48
C GLU A 215 -17.07 7.78 16.24
N GLU A 216 -17.08 7.85 17.57
CA GLU A 216 -15.99 7.34 18.40
C GLU A 216 -16.38 6.04 19.11
N ARG A 217 -15.45 5.08 19.17
CA ARG A 217 -15.55 3.81 19.92
C ARG A 217 -16.66 2.86 19.43
N LEU A 218 -16.87 2.80 18.12
CA LEU A 218 -17.79 1.85 17.52
C LEU A 218 -17.26 0.42 17.62
N ARG A 219 -18.11 -0.51 18.06
CA ARG A 219 -17.86 -1.95 17.97
C ARG A 219 -18.44 -2.49 16.67
N VAL A 220 -17.57 -2.99 15.80
CA VAL A 220 -17.93 -3.52 14.49
C VAL A 220 -17.81 -5.04 14.53
N GLN A 221 -18.87 -5.73 14.14
CA GLN A 221 -18.81 -7.16 13.85
C GLN A 221 -18.79 -7.39 12.36
N LEU A 222 -17.89 -8.25 11.87
CA LEU A 222 -17.90 -8.67 10.48
C LEU A 222 -18.90 -9.81 10.27
N ALA A 223 -19.85 -9.59 9.36
CA ALA A 223 -20.79 -10.62 8.97
C ALA A 223 -20.04 -11.86 8.42
N PRO A 224 -20.58 -13.07 8.64
CA PRO A 224 -20.15 -14.24 7.88
C PRO A 224 -20.27 -13.95 6.39
N VAL A 225 -19.31 -14.43 5.58
CA VAL A 225 -19.46 -14.38 4.12
C VAL A 225 -20.43 -15.50 3.73
N PRO A 226 -21.51 -15.21 3.00
CA PRO A 226 -22.36 -16.25 2.42
C PRO A 226 -21.59 -17.08 1.38
N ASP A 227 -22.15 -18.20 0.94
CA ASP A 227 -21.58 -18.99 -0.17
C ASP A 227 -21.33 -18.09 -1.38
N GLY A 228 -20.06 -17.93 -1.76
CA GLY A 228 -19.61 -16.91 -2.69
C GLY A 228 -18.19 -17.17 -3.19
N PRO A 229 -17.63 -16.28 -4.04
CA PRO A 229 -16.30 -16.51 -4.61
C PRO A 229 -15.24 -16.58 -3.50
N PRO A 230 -14.25 -17.51 -3.57
CA PRO A 230 -13.24 -17.71 -2.51
C PRO A 230 -12.47 -16.44 -2.10
N LEU A 231 -12.40 -15.46 -3.02
CA LEU A 231 -11.81 -14.15 -2.76
C LEU A 231 -12.44 -13.44 -1.55
N LEU A 232 -13.76 -13.58 -1.33
CA LEU A 232 -14.46 -12.90 -0.24
C LEU A 232 -14.03 -13.40 1.13
N GLY A 233 -13.81 -14.71 1.28
CA GLY A 233 -13.31 -15.29 2.53
C GLY A 233 -11.93 -14.75 2.90
N THR A 234 -11.06 -14.60 1.89
CA THR A 234 -9.71 -14.02 2.08
C THR A 234 -9.79 -12.53 2.42
N ILE A 235 -10.57 -11.74 1.67
CA ILE A 235 -10.72 -10.31 1.92
C ILE A 235 -11.30 -10.07 3.32
N ARG A 236 -12.33 -10.81 3.74
CA ARG A 236 -12.91 -10.70 5.10
C ARG A 236 -11.87 -10.94 6.19
N ALA A 237 -11.09 -12.02 6.07
CA ALA A 237 -10.09 -12.38 7.09
C ALA A 237 -9.00 -11.30 7.26
N LEU A 238 -8.65 -10.61 6.17
CA LEU A 238 -7.67 -9.53 6.18
C LEU A 238 -8.28 -8.19 6.60
N LEU A 239 -9.57 -7.95 6.26
CA LEU A 239 -10.31 -6.75 6.60
C LEU A 239 -10.44 -6.58 8.13
N ASP A 240 -10.77 -7.66 8.85
CA ASP A 240 -10.77 -7.70 10.31
C ASP A 240 -9.44 -7.19 10.90
N ASN A 241 -8.33 -7.79 10.45
CA ASN A 241 -6.99 -7.41 10.89
C ASN A 241 -6.65 -5.95 10.57
N ASN A 242 -7.04 -5.46 9.38
CA ASN A 242 -6.76 -4.10 8.96
C ASN A 242 -7.61 -3.06 9.71
N LEU A 243 -8.87 -3.38 10.04
CA LEU A 243 -9.75 -2.49 10.81
C LEU A 243 -9.30 -2.33 12.27
N SER A 244 -8.65 -3.34 12.84
CA SER A 244 -8.08 -3.25 14.20
C SER A 244 -7.02 -2.15 14.37
N ARG A 245 -6.53 -1.55 13.27
CA ARG A 245 -5.56 -0.46 13.26
C ARG A 245 -6.19 0.91 13.55
N PHE A 246 -7.50 1.05 13.40
CA PHE A 246 -8.22 2.29 13.62
C PHE A 246 -8.62 2.38 15.09
N GLY A 247 -7.94 3.22 15.87
CA GLY A 247 -8.17 3.32 17.32
C GLY A 247 -9.58 3.74 17.74
N GLN A 248 -10.38 4.30 16.82
CA GLN A 248 -11.80 4.60 17.03
C GLN A 248 -12.75 3.41 16.81
N LEU A 249 -12.24 2.27 16.31
CA LEU A 249 -13.01 1.05 16.03
C LEU A 249 -12.51 -0.10 16.91
N ALA A 250 -13.43 -0.85 17.48
CA ALA A 250 -13.16 -2.13 18.11
C ALA A 250 -13.84 -3.23 17.29
N VAL A 251 -13.08 -4.19 16.78
CA VAL A 251 -13.69 -5.36 16.13
C VAL A 251 -14.13 -6.35 17.20
N THR A 252 -15.33 -6.90 17.08
CA THR A 252 -15.87 -7.87 18.04
C THR A 252 -16.54 -9.04 17.33
N ASP A 253 -16.30 -10.24 17.84
CA ASP A 253 -17.00 -11.45 17.41
C ASP A 253 -18.37 -11.61 18.10
N ASP A 254 -18.61 -10.91 19.22
CA ASP A 254 -19.85 -10.99 20.00
C ASP A 254 -20.96 -10.13 19.34
N PRO A 255 -22.01 -10.74 18.77
CA PRO A 255 -23.11 -10.00 18.16
C PRO A 255 -23.84 -9.07 19.12
N GLY A 256 -23.88 -9.40 20.41
CA GLY A 256 -24.58 -8.63 21.44
C GLY A 256 -23.84 -7.36 21.88
N ARG A 257 -22.56 -7.24 21.53
CA ARG A 257 -21.71 -6.08 21.84
C ARG A 257 -21.42 -5.21 20.62
N ALA A 258 -21.86 -5.63 19.44
CA ALA A 258 -21.64 -4.91 18.20
C ALA A 258 -22.62 -3.75 18.05
N ASP A 259 -22.11 -2.56 17.77
CA ASP A 259 -22.90 -1.39 17.41
C ASP A 259 -23.25 -1.44 15.91
N LEU A 260 -22.32 -1.96 15.10
CA LEU A 260 -22.43 -2.09 13.65
C LEU A 260 -22.16 -3.52 13.16
N LEU A 261 -22.86 -3.91 12.10
CA LEU A 261 -22.57 -5.09 11.29
C LEU A 261 -21.95 -4.67 9.96
N LEU A 262 -20.72 -5.11 9.71
CA LEU A 262 -20.03 -4.93 8.44
C LEU A 262 -20.31 -6.11 7.52
N ARG A 263 -20.99 -5.86 6.40
CA ARG A 263 -21.26 -6.84 5.34
C ARG A 263 -20.22 -6.68 4.24
N LEU A 264 -19.79 -7.80 3.68
CA LEU A 264 -18.93 -7.84 2.52
C LEU A 264 -19.68 -8.56 1.40
N GLU A 265 -19.87 -7.87 0.29
CA GLU A 265 -20.66 -8.35 -0.84
C GLU A 265 -19.81 -8.32 -2.10
N ALA A 266 -20.08 -9.24 -3.04
CA ALA A 266 -19.45 -9.24 -4.35
C ALA A 266 -20.48 -9.49 -5.44
N GLN A 267 -20.41 -8.70 -6.51
CA GLN A 267 -21.17 -8.89 -7.73
C GLN A 267 -20.22 -9.17 -8.90
N PRO A 268 -20.41 -10.25 -9.66
CA PRO A 268 -19.73 -10.41 -10.94
C PRO A 268 -20.21 -9.33 -11.91
N VAL A 269 -19.27 -8.59 -12.51
CA VAL A 269 -19.54 -7.52 -13.47
C VAL A 269 -19.02 -7.84 -14.87
N ALA A 270 -18.08 -8.78 -14.98
CA ALA A 270 -17.59 -9.38 -16.22
C ALA A 270 -16.94 -10.73 -15.90
N PRO A 271 -16.61 -11.58 -16.89
CA PRO A 271 -15.91 -12.84 -16.64
C PRO A 271 -14.63 -12.65 -15.82
N GLY A 272 -14.58 -13.29 -14.64
CA GLY A 272 -13.46 -13.20 -13.71
C GLY A 272 -13.27 -11.82 -13.06
N LEU A 273 -14.19 -10.86 -13.23
CA LEU A 273 -14.14 -9.53 -12.63
C LEU A 273 -15.33 -9.33 -11.68
N TYR A 274 -15.02 -9.01 -10.44
CA TYR A 274 -16.00 -8.78 -9.39
C TYR A 274 -15.89 -7.33 -8.91
N GLN A 275 -17.03 -6.70 -8.70
CA GLN A 275 -17.11 -5.53 -7.83
C GLN A 275 -17.40 -6.04 -6.42
N VAL A 276 -16.51 -5.75 -5.49
CA VAL A 276 -16.61 -6.08 -4.07
C VAL A 276 -16.89 -4.78 -3.32
N TRP A 277 -17.78 -4.78 -2.34
CA TRP A 277 -17.98 -3.61 -1.50
C TRP A 277 -18.25 -3.99 -0.05
N THR A 278 -17.92 -3.06 0.84
CA THR A 278 -18.32 -3.10 2.24
C THR A 278 -19.62 -2.32 2.42
N GLY A 279 -20.54 -2.84 3.21
CA GLY A 279 -21.74 -2.14 3.67
C GLY A 279 -21.85 -2.18 5.19
N LEU A 280 -22.31 -1.10 5.82
CA LEU A 280 -22.47 -1.03 7.27
C LEU A 280 -23.94 -0.93 7.65
N VAL A 281 -24.37 -1.79 8.56
CA VAL A 281 -25.72 -1.81 9.11
C VAL A 281 -25.67 -1.53 10.61
N ARG A 282 -26.51 -0.63 11.12
CA ARG A 282 -26.66 -0.40 12.56
C ARG A 282 -27.40 -1.57 13.20
N ARG A 283 -26.85 -2.13 14.28
CA ARG A 283 -27.45 -3.29 14.97
C ARG A 283 -28.75 -2.96 15.70
N ARG A 284 -28.87 -1.73 16.21
CA ARG A 284 -30.02 -1.30 17.02
C ARG A 284 -31.34 -1.22 16.25
N ASP A 285 -31.28 -0.78 15.00
CA ASP A 285 -32.45 -0.44 14.16
C ASP A 285 -32.44 -1.19 12.81
N GLY A 286 -31.32 -1.80 12.43
CA GLY A 286 -31.17 -2.51 11.17
C GLY A 286 -30.92 -1.57 9.97
N ASP A 287 -30.70 -0.28 10.21
CA ASP A 287 -30.54 0.69 9.14
C ASP A 287 -29.19 0.57 8.44
N HIS A 288 -29.21 0.61 7.11
CA HIS A 288 -28.01 0.74 6.30
C HIS A 288 -27.45 2.16 6.38
N LEU A 289 -26.15 2.27 6.62
CA LEU A 289 -25.44 3.54 6.68
C LEU A 289 -25.04 3.99 5.27
N ASN A 290 -25.99 4.63 4.58
CA ASN A 290 -25.79 5.19 3.24
C ASN A 290 -24.55 6.10 3.18
N GLY A 291 -23.80 5.99 2.08
CA GLY A 291 -22.61 6.80 1.82
C GLY A 291 -21.35 6.33 2.57
N LEU A 292 -21.40 5.17 3.22
CA LEU A 292 -20.23 4.48 3.77
C LEU A 292 -19.79 3.27 2.92
N ASP A 293 -20.53 2.99 1.85
CA ASP A 293 -20.22 1.89 0.95
C ASP A 293 -18.94 2.17 0.17
N THR A 294 -17.95 1.28 0.32
CA THR A 294 -16.67 1.40 -0.39
C THR A 294 -16.57 0.30 -1.43
N PRO A 295 -16.74 0.59 -2.73
CA PRO A 295 -16.56 -0.38 -3.78
C PRO A 295 -15.10 -0.51 -4.21
N VAL A 296 -14.73 -1.72 -4.63
CA VAL A 296 -13.44 -2.06 -5.21
C VAL A 296 -13.61 -3.14 -6.27
N TYR A 297 -12.83 -3.10 -7.34
CA TYR A 297 -12.83 -4.13 -8.38
C TYR A 297 -11.69 -5.12 -8.16
N VAL A 298 -12.02 -6.40 -8.21
CA VAL A 298 -11.09 -7.51 -8.01
C VAL A 298 -11.24 -8.50 -9.15
N ARG A 299 -10.12 -8.88 -9.76
CA ARG A 299 -10.07 -9.94 -10.75
C ARG A 299 -9.86 -11.27 -10.03
N ALA A 300 -10.87 -12.13 -10.05
CA ALA A 300 -10.70 -13.51 -9.64
C ALA A 300 -9.79 -14.21 -10.64
N THR A 301 -8.73 -14.83 -10.15
CA THR A 301 -7.99 -15.80 -10.96
C THR A 301 -8.94 -16.93 -11.32
N GLY A 302 -9.21 -17.09 -12.61
CA GLY A 302 -10.11 -18.13 -13.09
C GLY A 302 -9.63 -19.51 -12.67
N ALA A 303 -10.54 -20.32 -12.13
CA ALA A 303 -10.40 -21.77 -12.12
C ALA A 303 -10.51 -22.24 -13.58
N GLY A 304 -9.41 -22.15 -14.33
CA GLY A 304 -9.34 -22.52 -15.74
C GLY A 304 -8.63 -21.47 -16.59
N MET A 305 -7.34 -21.71 -16.86
CA MET A 305 -6.44 -20.94 -17.74
C MET A 305 -6.24 -19.47 -17.32
N ALA A 306 -5.16 -19.08 -16.65
CA ALA A 306 -3.80 -19.51 -16.85
C ALA A 306 -3.25 -20.24 -15.63
N LYS A 307 -2.54 -21.35 -15.87
CA LYS A 307 -1.20 -21.41 -15.31
C LYS A 307 -0.51 -20.15 -15.83
N VAL A 308 -0.66 -19.03 -15.12
CA VAL A 308 0.52 -18.24 -14.81
C VAL A 308 1.46 -19.33 -14.36
N THR A 309 2.52 -19.56 -15.11
CA THR A 309 3.71 -20.04 -14.46
C THR A 309 3.90 -19.06 -13.32
N GLU A 310 3.27 -19.35 -12.17
CA GLU A 310 3.76 -18.99 -10.86
C GLU A 310 5.25 -19.12 -11.09
N ARG A 311 5.98 -18.01 -11.02
CA ARG A 311 7.42 -18.11 -10.94
C ARG A 311 7.62 -19.00 -9.74
N ALA A 312 7.84 -20.28 -10.01
CA ALA A 312 8.06 -21.32 -9.05
C ALA A 312 9.27 -20.83 -8.28
N GLY A 313 9.02 -20.20 -7.12
CA GLY A 313 10.03 -19.34 -6.54
C GLY A 313 9.53 -18.26 -5.58
N ALA A 314 8.47 -17.51 -5.90
CA ALA A 314 8.13 -16.34 -5.07
C ALA A 314 7.80 -16.75 -3.61
N PRO A 315 8.45 -16.13 -2.60
CA PRO A 315 8.29 -16.53 -1.21
C PRO A 315 6.92 -16.11 -0.69
N ARG A 316 6.22 -17.00 0.02
CA ARG A 316 4.93 -16.70 0.65
C ARG A 316 4.86 -17.26 2.07
N ILE A 317 4.44 -16.44 3.03
CA ILE A 317 3.93 -16.92 4.32
C ILE A 317 2.46 -17.24 4.11
N GLU A 318 2.09 -18.49 4.33
CA GLU A 318 0.72 -18.98 4.18
C GLU A 318 -0.06 -18.84 5.47
N THR A 319 0.61 -19.12 6.60
CA THR A 319 0.01 -18.98 7.93
C THR A 319 1.02 -18.43 8.92
N LEU A 320 0.53 -17.57 9.81
CA LEU A 320 1.17 -17.14 11.04
C LEU A 320 0.11 -17.29 12.14
N ALA A 321 0.31 -18.24 13.04
CA ALA A 321 -0.60 -18.52 14.15
C ALA A 321 0.14 -18.44 15.48
N LEU A 322 -0.49 -17.78 16.46
CA LEU A 322 -0.07 -17.76 17.85
C LEU A 322 -1.07 -18.59 18.65
N THR A 323 -0.59 -19.61 19.35
CA THR A 323 -1.41 -20.38 20.29
C THR A 323 -0.75 -20.37 21.67
N PRO A 324 -1.50 -20.48 22.77
CA PRO A 324 -0.91 -20.70 24.08
C PRO A 324 0.06 -21.89 24.05
N ASP A 325 1.14 -21.81 24.82
CA ASP A 325 2.12 -22.90 24.95
C ASP A 325 1.81 -23.74 26.20
N PRO A 326 1.08 -24.86 26.07
CA PRO A 326 0.72 -25.70 27.22
C PRO A 326 1.92 -26.48 27.79
N ALA A 327 3.06 -26.49 27.11
CA ALA A 327 4.19 -27.32 27.47
C ALA A 327 5.18 -26.65 28.44
N GLY A 328 4.89 -25.42 28.91
CA GLY A 328 5.60 -24.77 30.02
C GLY A 328 7.03 -24.32 29.72
N TRP A 329 7.37 -24.08 28.44
CA TRP A 329 8.74 -23.75 28.01
C TRP A 329 9.17 -22.31 28.37
N CYS A 330 8.23 -21.47 28.80
CA CYS A 330 8.51 -20.17 29.38
C CYS A 330 7.61 -19.91 30.59
N ALA A 331 8.12 -19.15 31.58
CA ALA A 331 7.42 -18.88 32.82
C ALA A 331 6.47 -17.68 32.68
N GLY A 332 5.18 -17.87 33.00
CA GLY A 332 4.17 -16.81 33.09
C GLY A 332 2.90 -17.05 32.26
N ASP A 333 1.86 -16.24 32.53
CA ASP A 333 0.51 -16.38 31.96
C ASP A 333 0.39 -15.99 30.46
N ALA A 334 1.47 -15.52 29.84
CA ALA A 334 1.51 -15.03 28.46
C ALA A 334 2.57 -15.74 27.60
N CYS A 335 2.64 -17.08 27.74
CA CYS A 335 3.52 -17.94 26.96
C CYS A 335 2.82 -18.41 25.67
N TYR A 336 3.39 -18.09 24.51
CA TYR A 336 2.86 -18.50 23.21
C TYR A 336 3.84 -19.36 22.42
N GLN A 337 3.30 -20.23 21.58
CA GLN A 337 4.00 -20.88 20.48
C GLN A 337 3.59 -20.20 19.17
N ALA A 338 4.56 -19.92 18.30
CA ALA A 338 4.28 -19.46 16.93
C ALA A 338 4.43 -20.62 15.96
N ARG A 339 3.40 -20.84 15.13
CA ARG A 339 3.44 -21.76 13.99
C ARG A 339 3.36 -20.96 12.71
N ILE A 340 4.35 -21.16 11.86
CA ILE A 340 4.50 -20.41 10.62
C ILE A 340 4.65 -21.40 9.48
N ARG A 341 3.81 -21.27 8.45
CA ARG A 341 3.91 -22.09 7.24
C ARG A 341 4.28 -21.20 6.08
N THR A 342 5.25 -21.65 5.28
CA THR A 342 5.75 -20.90 4.13
C THR A 342 5.81 -21.77 2.88
N ARG A 343 5.68 -21.14 1.72
CA ARG A 343 5.85 -21.73 0.40
C ARG A 343 6.92 -20.96 -0.38
N GLY A 344 7.65 -21.66 -1.24
CA GLY A 344 8.77 -21.09 -1.98
C GLY A 344 10.07 -21.04 -1.17
N GLU A 345 11.16 -20.67 -1.84
CA GLU A 345 12.48 -20.52 -1.23
C GLU A 345 12.67 -19.12 -0.63
N GLY A 346 13.37 -19.04 0.50
CA GLY A 346 13.50 -17.81 1.26
C GLY A 346 13.92 -18.05 2.70
N GLU A 347 14.43 -16.99 3.32
CA GLU A 347 14.80 -16.95 4.74
C GLU A 347 13.72 -16.21 5.53
N LEU A 348 13.35 -16.79 6.67
CA LEU A 348 12.35 -16.26 7.57
C LEU A 348 13.03 -15.48 8.70
N PHE A 349 12.62 -14.23 8.88
CA PHE A 349 13.01 -13.36 9.97
C PHE A 349 11.82 -13.08 10.87
N LEU A 350 12.02 -13.12 12.19
CA LEU A 350 10.97 -12.90 13.18
C LEU A 350 11.33 -11.74 14.09
N LEU A 351 10.35 -10.86 14.34
CA LEU A 351 10.44 -9.71 15.22
C LEU A 351 9.27 -9.70 16.19
N ALA A 352 9.47 -9.20 17.40
CA ALA A 352 8.37 -8.92 18.32
C ALA A 352 8.33 -7.44 18.68
N HIS A 353 7.11 -6.94 18.83
CA HIS A 353 6.82 -5.67 19.49
C HIS A 353 6.04 -5.99 20.75
N THR A 354 6.62 -5.70 21.91
CA THR A 354 5.97 -5.87 23.21
C THR A 354 5.57 -4.51 23.79
N ALA A 355 4.43 -4.47 24.47
CA ALA A 355 3.99 -3.27 25.18
C ALA A 355 5.04 -2.94 26.25
N GLY A 356 5.64 -1.74 26.20
CA GLY A 356 6.63 -1.28 27.19
C GLY A 356 8.09 -1.65 26.92
N ASN A 357 8.38 -2.59 26.02
CA ASN A 357 9.73 -3.12 25.81
C ASN A 357 10.24 -2.98 24.36
N GLY A 358 9.62 -2.14 23.53
CA GLY A 358 10.18 -1.81 22.23
C GLY A 358 10.21 -2.98 21.22
N VAL A 359 10.87 -2.78 20.07
CA VAL A 359 10.95 -3.80 18.99
C VAL A 359 12.22 -4.59 19.22
N VAL A 360 12.09 -5.92 19.19
CA VAL A 360 13.21 -6.84 19.33
C VAL A 360 13.23 -7.83 18.17
N ARG A 361 14.43 -8.31 17.85
CA ARG A 361 14.65 -9.36 16.85
C ARG A 361 14.66 -10.72 17.54
N LEU A 362 13.90 -11.67 17.00
CA LEU A 362 13.81 -13.04 17.52
C LEU A 362 14.71 -14.01 16.76
N THR A 363 15.02 -13.77 15.49
CA THR A 363 15.91 -14.64 14.69
C THR A 363 17.26 -13.96 14.41
N PRO A 364 18.40 -14.66 14.52
CA PRO A 364 18.55 -16.11 14.71
C PRO A 364 18.55 -16.58 16.19
N GLY A 365 18.32 -15.69 17.16
CA GLY A 365 18.58 -15.96 18.58
C GLY A 365 17.60 -16.91 19.30
N CYS A 366 16.33 -16.94 18.90
CA CYS A 366 15.31 -17.79 19.52
C CYS A 366 15.35 -19.19 18.91
N GLN A 367 14.95 -20.21 19.69
CA GLN A 367 14.84 -21.59 19.21
C GLN A 367 13.71 -21.73 18.17
N LEU A 368 14.03 -21.39 16.92
CA LEU A 368 13.18 -21.60 15.76
C LEU A 368 13.45 -22.99 15.18
N GLN A 369 12.54 -23.92 15.44
CA GLN A 369 12.61 -25.26 14.88
C GLN A 369 12.02 -25.27 13.48
N ARG A 370 12.80 -25.72 12.50
CA ARG A 370 12.33 -25.95 11.13
C ARG A 370 11.86 -27.40 11.00
N GLY A 371 10.69 -27.61 10.42
CA GLY A 371 10.12 -28.93 10.17
C GLY A 371 9.42 -29.03 8.81
N PRO A 372 9.14 -30.26 8.34
CA PRO A 372 8.32 -30.46 7.15
C PRO A 372 6.89 -29.95 7.40
N ALA A 373 6.28 -29.31 6.40
CA ALA A 373 4.84 -29.08 6.39
C ALA A 373 4.16 -30.21 5.61
N GLU A 374 2.94 -30.60 6.00
CA GLU A 374 2.20 -31.74 5.42
C GLU A 374 1.95 -31.61 3.90
N ASP A 375 2.00 -30.39 3.35
CA ASP A 375 1.70 -30.08 1.93
C ASP A 375 2.93 -29.65 1.11
N GLY A 376 4.15 -30.06 1.47
CA GLY A 376 5.38 -29.72 0.73
C GLY A 376 5.92 -28.29 0.96
N GLY A 377 5.33 -27.54 1.89
CA GLY A 377 5.85 -26.27 2.38
C GLY A 377 6.91 -26.42 3.48
N ARG A 378 7.41 -25.29 3.99
CA ARG A 378 8.32 -25.25 5.15
C ARG A 378 7.56 -24.77 6.38
N GLY A 379 7.51 -25.62 7.40
CA GLY A 379 6.97 -25.30 8.71
C GLY A 379 8.05 -24.77 9.63
N TYR A 380 7.71 -23.74 10.39
CA TYR A 380 8.54 -23.23 11.47
C TYR A 380 7.72 -23.21 12.76
N ARG A 381 8.35 -23.66 13.84
CA ARG A 381 7.80 -23.63 15.19
C ARG A 381 8.76 -22.88 16.09
N MET A 382 8.29 -21.82 16.70
CA MET A 382 9.02 -21.10 17.75
C MET A 382 8.33 -21.38 19.08
N ARG A 383 9.09 -21.86 20.06
CA ARG A 383 8.62 -22.19 21.41
C ARG A 383 9.01 -21.10 22.40
N GLY A 384 8.27 -20.99 23.50
CA GLY A 384 8.65 -20.16 24.64
C GLY A 384 8.68 -18.65 24.36
N LEU A 385 7.75 -18.12 23.55
CA LEU A 385 7.63 -16.67 23.38
C LEU A 385 6.99 -16.07 24.63
N ALA A 386 7.83 -15.56 25.54
CA ALA A 386 7.41 -14.74 26.66
C ALA A 386 7.03 -13.34 26.14
N LEU A 387 5.80 -13.21 25.68
CA LEU A 387 5.21 -11.92 25.33
C LEU A 387 4.63 -11.32 26.61
N GLN A 388 4.82 -10.03 26.87
CA GLN A 388 4.43 -9.48 28.17
C GLN A 388 2.91 -9.62 28.41
N PRO A 389 2.48 -10.01 29.62
CA PRO A 389 1.07 -10.21 29.95
C PRO A 389 0.28 -8.90 30.04
N ALA A 390 0.94 -7.78 30.35
CA ALA A 390 0.31 -6.46 30.51
C ALA A 390 0.38 -5.64 29.21
N GLY A 391 -0.26 -6.13 28.15
CA GLY A 391 -0.47 -5.38 26.91
C GLY A 391 -0.34 -6.21 25.65
N HIS A 392 -1.03 -5.78 24.58
CA HIS A 392 -0.99 -6.49 23.31
C HIS A 392 0.43 -6.50 22.72
N SER A 393 0.98 -7.69 22.50
CA SER A 393 2.24 -7.87 21.79
C SER A 393 1.97 -8.30 20.35
N THR A 394 2.80 -7.87 19.41
CA THR A 394 2.67 -8.27 17.99
C THR A 394 3.93 -8.97 17.51
N LEU A 395 3.77 -10.18 16.98
CA LEU A 395 4.78 -10.96 16.28
C LEU A 395 4.74 -10.61 14.79
N TYR A 396 5.90 -10.33 14.21
CA TYR A 396 6.10 -10.11 12.77
C TYR A 396 6.91 -11.26 12.20
N ALA A 397 6.48 -11.74 11.03
CA ALA A 397 7.19 -12.71 10.22
C ALA A 397 7.49 -12.10 8.86
N ILE A 398 8.75 -12.10 8.44
CA ILE A 398 9.21 -11.55 7.17
C ILE A 398 9.98 -12.65 6.42
N LEU A 399 9.50 -13.03 5.25
CA LEU A 399 10.10 -14.04 4.39
C LEU A 399 10.73 -13.38 3.17
N VAL A 400 12.02 -13.61 2.94
CA VAL A 400 12.79 -12.96 1.87
C VAL A 400 13.50 -13.96 0.98
N GLN A 401 13.36 -13.79 -0.34
CA GLN A 401 14.06 -14.55 -1.36
C GLN A 401 15.21 -13.74 -1.98
N GLY A 402 16.33 -14.42 -2.26
CA GLY A 402 17.50 -13.85 -2.93
C GLY A 402 18.53 -13.25 -1.96
N ASP A 403 19.81 -13.49 -2.24
CA ASP A 403 20.90 -13.22 -1.30
C ASP A 403 21.13 -11.73 -1.05
N ALA A 404 20.93 -10.88 -2.06
CA ALA A 404 21.08 -9.43 -1.93
C ALA A 404 19.99 -8.82 -1.02
N ALA A 405 18.73 -9.19 -1.23
CA ALA A 405 17.60 -8.74 -0.42
C ALA A 405 17.73 -9.25 1.02
N ARG A 406 18.08 -10.54 1.18
CA ARG A 406 18.38 -11.17 2.47
C ARG A 406 19.48 -10.42 3.23
N SER A 407 20.59 -10.11 2.58
CA SER A 407 21.73 -9.43 3.21
C SER A 407 21.41 -7.98 3.60
N ARG A 408 20.60 -7.29 2.78
CA ARG A 408 20.10 -5.95 3.12
C ARG A 408 19.17 -5.99 4.32
N LEU A 409 18.17 -6.87 4.32
CA LEU A 409 17.25 -7.00 5.44
C LEU A 409 17.98 -7.43 6.71
N ARG A 410 18.87 -8.44 6.65
CA ARG A 410 19.62 -8.92 7.80
C ARG A 410 20.41 -7.80 8.48
N ARG A 411 21.19 -7.02 7.71
CA ARG A 411 21.95 -5.87 8.24
C ARG A 411 21.05 -4.82 8.89
N HIS A 412 19.83 -4.65 8.39
CA HIS A 412 18.89 -3.72 8.98
C HIS A 412 18.28 -4.26 10.28
N LEU A 413 17.94 -5.56 10.31
CA LEU A 413 17.39 -6.22 11.50
C LEU A 413 18.44 -6.40 12.61
N GLU A 414 19.73 -6.49 12.28
CA GLU A 414 20.83 -6.55 13.26
C GLU A 414 20.96 -5.26 14.11
N GLN A 415 20.30 -4.17 13.70
CA GLN A 415 20.21 -2.95 14.51
C GLN A 415 19.22 -3.08 15.67
N LEU A 416 18.37 -4.11 15.66
CA LEU A 416 17.46 -4.40 16.76
C LEU A 416 18.15 -5.24 17.85
N PRO A 417 17.84 -4.98 19.13
CA PRO A 417 18.22 -5.86 20.23
C PRO A 417 17.69 -7.30 20.02
N ALA A 418 18.46 -8.29 20.45
CA ALA A 418 18.01 -9.69 20.47
C ALA A 418 16.99 -9.89 21.60
N GLY A 419 15.83 -10.46 21.29
CA GLY A 419 14.70 -10.60 22.23
C GLY A 419 14.63 -11.93 22.98
N CYS A 420 15.62 -12.80 22.82
CA CYS A 420 15.57 -14.21 23.28
C CYS A 420 16.46 -14.49 24.49
N GLU A 421 17.34 -13.54 24.84
CA GLU A 421 18.14 -13.59 26.04
C GLU A 421 17.38 -12.84 27.13
N GLY A 422 17.23 -13.43 28.32
CA GLY A 422 16.56 -12.84 29.48
C GLY A 422 17.27 -11.59 30.06
N GLY A 423 17.99 -10.85 29.23
CA GLY A 423 18.69 -9.62 29.56
C GLY A 423 17.74 -8.43 29.53
N THR A 424 17.91 -7.58 30.52
CA THR A 424 17.25 -6.30 30.81
C THR A 424 17.41 -5.21 29.72
N GLY A 425 17.71 -5.57 28.48
CA GLY A 425 17.79 -4.64 27.36
C GLY A 425 16.39 -4.33 26.82
N GLY A 426 15.88 -3.14 27.10
CA GLY A 426 14.68 -2.62 26.42
C GLY A 426 14.89 -2.67 24.90
N GLY A 427 13.90 -3.16 24.17
CA GLY A 427 13.89 -3.10 22.71
C GLY A 427 13.85 -1.68 22.19
N LEU A 428 14.04 -1.52 20.88
CA LEU A 428 14.10 -0.20 20.27
C LEU A 428 12.74 0.52 20.40
N ASP A 429 12.73 1.75 20.89
CA ASP A 429 11.53 2.58 21.08
C ASP A 429 11.76 4.06 20.68
N GLY A 430 10.71 4.87 20.83
CA GLY A 430 10.75 6.31 20.62
C GLY A 430 11.35 6.74 19.25
N PRO A 431 12.12 7.85 19.22
CA PRO A 431 12.70 8.37 17.98
C PRO A 431 13.72 7.45 17.32
N ALA A 432 14.41 6.60 18.11
CA ALA A 432 15.38 5.65 17.57
C ALA A 432 14.67 4.58 16.75
N LEU A 433 13.53 4.13 17.23
CA LEU A 433 12.67 3.25 16.48
C LEU A 433 12.11 3.90 15.22
N ASP A 434 11.61 5.13 15.30
CA ASP A 434 11.01 5.78 14.12
C ASP A 434 12.01 5.81 12.94
N ARG A 435 13.28 6.13 13.23
CA ARG A 435 14.36 6.09 12.24
C ARG A 435 14.60 4.68 11.70
N TRP A 436 14.57 3.68 12.57
CA TRP A 436 14.71 2.28 12.18
C TRP A 436 13.56 1.83 11.28
N LEU A 437 12.30 2.10 11.65
CA LEU A 437 11.11 1.77 10.86
C LEU A 437 11.13 2.46 9.49
N THR A 438 11.57 3.72 9.41
CA THR A 438 11.75 4.42 8.12
C THR A 438 12.77 3.71 7.21
N GLY A 439 13.76 3.05 7.79
CA GLY A 439 14.71 2.20 7.06
C GLY A 439 14.05 0.90 6.58
N LEU A 440 13.24 0.28 7.43
CA LEU A 440 12.50 -0.94 7.10
C LEU A 440 11.50 -0.68 5.97
N ASP A 441 10.72 0.40 6.03
CA ASP A 441 9.75 0.79 5.01
C ASP A 441 10.39 0.93 3.62
N ARG A 442 11.58 1.55 3.55
CA ARG A 442 12.35 1.69 2.31
C ARG A 442 12.81 0.33 1.76
N LEU A 443 13.18 -0.61 2.62
CA LEU A 443 13.55 -1.97 2.22
C LEU A 443 12.34 -2.77 1.73
N LEU A 444 11.19 -2.66 2.43
CA LEU A 444 9.95 -3.33 2.05
C LEU A 444 9.44 -2.81 0.69
N ALA A 445 9.48 -1.49 0.48
CA ALA A 445 9.07 -0.86 -0.77
C ALA A 445 9.97 -1.26 -1.95
N GLY A 446 11.29 -1.33 -1.74
CA GLY A 446 12.26 -1.67 -2.78
C GLY A 446 12.29 -3.15 -3.17
N GLU A 447 11.86 -4.06 -2.29
CA GLU A 447 11.98 -5.52 -2.47
C GLU A 447 10.63 -6.24 -2.63
N GLY A 448 9.53 -5.51 -2.85
CA GLY A 448 8.16 -6.01 -2.69
C GLY A 448 7.78 -7.28 -3.47
N ALA A 449 8.46 -7.62 -4.57
CA ALA A 449 8.23 -8.88 -5.30
C ALA A 449 9.01 -10.09 -4.75
N ARG A 450 9.99 -9.87 -3.86
CA ARG A 450 10.92 -10.86 -3.29
C ARG A 450 10.77 -11.00 -1.78
N LEU A 451 9.84 -10.26 -1.20
CA LEU A 451 9.63 -10.15 0.22
C LEU A 451 8.14 -10.25 0.50
N GLN A 452 7.79 -11.08 1.48
CA GLN A 452 6.43 -11.19 1.98
C GLN A 452 6.48 -11.13 3.50
N TRP A 453 5.49 -10.49 4.13
CA TRP A 453 5.45 -10.41 5.58
C TRP A 453 4.02 -10.58 6.12
N GLN A 454 3.92 -10.99 7.38
CA GLN A 454 2.68 -11.07 8.13
C GLN A 454 2.91 -10.61 9.58
N ALA A 455 1.84 -10.19 10.24
CA ALA A 455 1.87 -9.85 11.66
C ALA A 455 0.71 -10.52 12.39
N ARG A 456 0.94 -10.93 13.64
CA ARG A 456 -0.08 -11.44 14.55
C ARG A 456 0.07 -10.88 15.94
N ARG A 457 -1.02 -10.30 16.43
CA ARG A 457 -1.14 -9.83 17.80
C ARG A 457 -1.50 -11.00 18.72
N THR A 458 -1.02 -10.96 19.96
CA THR A 458 -1.51 -11.84 21.02
C THR A 458 -3.02 -11.66 21.19
N PRO A 459 -3.78 -12.75 21.40
CA PRO A 459 -5.21 -12.69 21.67
C PRO A 459 -5.60 -11.70 22.76
#